data_AF-A0A6J8D099-F1
#
_entry.id   AF-A0A6J8D099-F1
#
_cell.length_a   1.000
_cell.length_b   1.000
_cell.length_c   1.000
_cell.angle_alpha   90.00
_cell.angle_beta   90.00
_cell.angle_gamma   90.00
#
_symmetry.space_group_name_H-M   'P 1'
#
loop_
_entity.id
_entity.type
_entity.pdbx_description
1 polymer ?
#
loop_
_entity_poly.entity_id
_entity_poly.type
_entity_poly.pdbx_seq_one_letter_code
_entity_poly.pdbx_strand_id
1 'polypeptide(L)'
;MSENEQEKAAEIHQWFCHLHLLANMGDSVNKALKEYEKIITDGTGKLGRSQLPTFSSWSDKDSAAVRCIRTVCSALVSGGNASSGCPEDFKTYLFSKGKTCRLKRFEHTRFNIIFENAGAVVYHRNDIIEFLSKSSSSSLNMLLKSVLSDLQDQTIFQEILSVATIGKIITTPFLRLIDSKTVATHILDLNQHFLQLQINLKQWSKDPSDLISGETVLFPEVPPCKDDIFDAVFSNHMLPDTDVLSESASLMSTHLYLTVSRLLKNQLPEGCHGTDNETIREESLTVPKHNRTSEKNFADFKQIRHFKPNSSIEHIEATFNVG
;
A
#
# COMPACT_ATOMS: atom_id res chain seq x y z
N MET A 1 3.64 -37.97 -0.54
CA MET A 1 2.58 -37.42 -1.40
C MET A 1 2.44 -38.31 -2.60
N SER A 2 1.23 -38.79 -2.89
CA SER A 2 0.91 -39.51 -4.12
C SER A 2 0.88 -38.56 -5.33
N GLU A 3 1.01 -39.08 -6.55
CA GLU A 3 0.89 -38.29 -7.79
C GLU A 3 -0.43 -37.52 -7.86
N ASN A 4 -1.53 -38.12 -7.41
CA ASN A 4 -2.86 -37.50 -7.34
C ASN A 4 -2.91 -36.31 -6.35
N GLU A 5 -2.18 -36.39 -5.23
CA GLU A 5 -2.04 -35.26 -4.30
C GLU A 5 -1.16 -34.14 -4.87
N GLN A 6 -0.18 -34.47 -5.73
CA GLN A 6 0.65 -33.49 -6.43
C GLN A 6 -0.13 -32.76 -7.54
N GLU A 7 -0.96 -33.47 -8.29
CA GLU A 7 -1.85 -32.87 -9.30
C GLU A 7 -2.88 -31.92 -8.65
N LYS A 8 -3.55 -32.35 -7.57
CA LYS A 8 -4.47 -31.48 -6.82
C LYS A 8 -3.79 -30.27 -6.18
N ALA A 9 -2.55 -30.41 -5.72
CA ALA A 9 -1.76 -29.28 -5.22
C ALA A 9 -1.38 -28.30 -6.34
N ALA A 10 -1.17 -28.79 -7.57
CA ALA A 10 -0.94 -27.96 -8.74
C ALA A 10 -2.22 -27.23 -9.21
N GLU A 11 -3.40 -27.81 -8.99
CA GLU A 11 -4.71 -27.15 -9.23
C GLU A 11 -4.96 -25.97 -8.26
N ILE A 12 -4.52 -26.07 -7.00
CA ILE A 12 -4.60 -24.95 -6.04
C ILE A 12 -3.77 -23.75 -6.52
N HIS A 13 -2.67 -23.97 -7.26
CA HIS A 13 -1.87 -22.89 -7.85
C HIS A 13 -2.63 -22.12 -8.95
N GLN A 14 -3.73 -22.65 -9.48
CA GLN A 14 -4.54 -21.97 -10.49
C GLN A 14 -5.32 -20.78 -9.90
N TRP A 15 -5.55 -20.78 -8.58
CA TRP A 15 -6.24 -19.73 -7.87
C TRP A 15 -5.26 -18.78 -7.19
N PHE A 16 -5.10 -17.60 -7.79
CA PHE A 16 -4.16 -16.58 -7.30
C PHE A 16 -4.66 -15.97 -5.97
N CYS A 17 -3.83 -15.98 -4.93
CA CYS A 17 -4.18 -15.29 -3.68
C CYS A 17 -4.25 -13.78 -3.90
N HIS A 18 -5.42 -13.17 -3.70
CA HIS A 18 -5.65 -11.76 -4.00
C HIS A 18 -4.91 -10.78 -3.05
N LEU A 19 -4.40 -11.24 -1.91
CA LEU A 19 -3.49 -10.42 -1.10
C LEU A 19 -2.11 -10.25 -1.77
N HIS A 20 -1.64 -11.25 -2.50
CA HIS A 20 -0.43 -11.09 -3.32
C HIS A 20 -0.66 -10.10 -4.48
N LEU A 21 -1.91 -9.93 -4.94
CA LEU A 21 -2.21 -8.86 -5.91
C LEU A 21 -1.90 -7.49 -5.30
N LEU A 22 -2.40 -7.22 -4.09
CA LEU A 22 -2.12 -5.97 -3.37
C LEU A 22 -0.62 -5.77 -3.13
N ALA A 23 0.11 -6.83 -2.78
CA ALA A 23 1.57 -6.79 -2.64
C ALA A 23 2.25 -6.35 -3.94
N ASN A 24 1.91 -7.02 -5.05
CA ASN A 24 2.45 -6.73 -6.37
C ASN A 24 2.07 -5.32 -6.86
N MET A 25 0.88 -4.83 -6.50
CA MET A 25 0.47 -3.45 -6.79
C MET A 25 1.39 -2.43 -6.09
N GLY A 26 1.76 -2.68 -4.84
CA GLY A 26 2.72 -1.84 -4.11
C GLY A 26 4.10 -1.81 -4.78
N ASP A 27 4.60 -2.98 -5.21
CA ASP A 27 5.87 -3.08 -5.93
C ASP A 27 5.82 -2.40 -7.31
N SER A 28 4.71 -2.56 -8.04
CA SER A 28 4.47 -1.89 -9.32
C SER A 28 4.42 -0.37 -9.19
N VAL A 29 3.76 0.14 -8.16
CA VAL A 29 3.73 1.58 -7.86
C VAL A 29 5.12 2.11 -7.56
N ASN A 30 5.89 1.41 -6.71
CA ASN A 30 7.27 1.81 -6.40
C ASN A 30 8.15 1.83 -7.67
N LYS A 31 7.99 0.83 -8.56
CA LYS A 31 8.71 0.76 -9.82
C LYS A 31 8.33 1.90 -10.77
N ALA A 32 7.04 2.18 -10.92
CA ALA A 32 6.53 3.27 -11.73
C ALA A 32 7.11 4.62 -11.27
N LEU A 33 7.03 4.90 -9.97
CA LEU A 33 7.57 6.15 -9.42
C LEU A 33 9.08 6.26 -9.60
N LYS A 34 9.85 5.18 -9.44
CA LYS A 34 11.29 5.23 -9.76
C LYS A 34 11.58 5.57 -11.22
N GLU A 35 10.81 5.02 -12.15
CA GLU A 35 10.94 5.33 -13.57
C GLU A 35 10.61 6.80 -13.84
N TYR A 36 9.57 7.31 -13.19
CA TYR A 36 9.16 8.71 -13.28
C TYR A 36 10.19 9.68 -12.68
N GLU A 37 10.65 9.41 -11.46
CA GLU A 37 11.68 10.18 -10.77
C GLU A 37 12.97 10.24 -11.57
N LYS A 38 13.34 9.17 -12.29
CA LYS A 38 14.49 9.17 -13.19
C LYS A 38 14.32 10.21 -14.31
N ILE A 39 13.12 10.28 -14.91
CA ILE A 39 12.82 11.26 -15.96
C ILE A 39 12.89 12.69 -15.43
N ILE A 40 12.33 12.93 -14.24
CA ILE A 40 12.36 14.26 -13.61
C ILE A 40 13.79 14.65 -13.24
N THR A 41 14.53 13.75 -12.59
CA THR A 41 15.87 14.06 -12.08
C THR A 41 16.89 14.33 -13.18
N ASP A 42 16.71 13.75 -14.37
CA ASP A 42 17.49 14.07 -15.58
C ASP A 42 17.31 15.54 -16.02
N GLY A 43 16.17 16.18 -15.71
CA GLY A 43 15.86 17.57 -16.06
C GLY A 43 16.04 18.58 -14.92
N THR A 44 15.70 18.22 -13.68
CA THR A 44 15.63 19.16 -12.53
C THR A 44 16.66 18.90 -11.44
N GLY A 45 17.44 17.83 -11.56
CA GLY A 45 18.38 17.39 -10.51
C GLY A 45 17.71 16.54 -9.43
N LYS A 46 18.46 16.25 -8.35
CA LYS A 46 18.03 15.31 -7.29
C LYS A 46 16.79 15.80 -6.53
N LEU A 47 16.02 14.87 -5.96
CA LEU A 47 14.81 15.18 -5.17
C LEU A 47 15.06 15.09 -3.65
N GLY A 48 14.36 15.94 -2.89
CA GLY A 48 14.27 15.90 -1.44
C GLY A 48 15.61 15.75 -0.73
N ARG A 49 15.71 14.78 0.19
CA ARG A 49 16.94 14.53 0.96
C ARG A 49 18.16 14.27 0.08
N SER A 50 17.98 13.74 -1.13
CA SER A 50 19.08 13.37 -2.02
C SER A 50 19.80 14.60 -2.57
N GLN A 51 19.21 15.79 -2.47
CA GLN A 51 19.87 17.08 -2.74
C GLN A 51 20.95 17.41 -1.71
N LEU A 52 20.86 16.87 -0.50
CA LEU A 52 21.76 17.20 0.59
C LEU A 52 23.02 16.31 0.56
N PRO A 53 24.24 16.87 0.63
CA PRO A 53 25.49 16.10 0.56
C PRO A 53 25.61 14.99 1.61
N THR A 54 25.01 15.19 2.79
CA THR A 54 25.08 14.25 3.92
C THR A 54 24.37 12.91 3.65
N PHE A 55 23.49 12.84 2.64
CA PHE A 55 22.81 11.60 2.24
C PHE A 55 23.39 10.95 0.98
N SER A 56 24.52 11.46 0.46
CA SER A 56 25.14 10.94 -0.76
C SER A 56 25.56 9.46 -0.70
N SER A 57 25.85 8.95 0.50
CA SER A 57 26.23 7.55 0.74
C SER A 57 25.05 6.62 1.01
N TRP A 58 23.82 7.13 1.08
CA TRP A 58 22.65 6.33 1.38
C TRP A 58 22.14 5.66 0.10
N SER A 59 21.94 4.34 0.14
CA SER A 59 21.37 3.61 -1.00
C SER A 59 19.85 3.71 -0.99
N ASP A 60 19.27 4.08 -2.12
CA ASP A 60 17.82 4.18 -2.29
C ASP A 60 17.28 2.93 -3.01
N LYS A 61 16.72 2.01 -2.21
CA LYS A 61 16.02 0.82 -2.72
C LYS A 61 14.59 1.11 -3.18
N ASP A 62 14.04 2.24 -2.80
CA ASP A 62 12.67 2.68 -3.10
C ASP A 62 12.72 4.01 -3.87
N SER A 63 11.62 4.33 -4.55
CA SER A 63 11.35 5.69 -5.04
C SER A 63 11.39 6.69 -3.87
N ALA A 64 11.73 7.94 -4.14
CA ALA A 64 11.76 9.02 -3.17
C ALA A 64 10.44 9.16 -2.41
N ALA A 65 9.29 9.06 -3.08
CA ALA A 65 7.97 9.06 -2.45
C ALA A 65 7.77 7.88 -1.47
N VAL A 66 7.98 6.64 -1.92
CA VAL A 66 7.80 5.44 -1.09
C VAL A 66 8.76 5.42 0.09
N ARG A 67 10.01 5.82 -0.15
CA ARG A 67 11.03 6.01 0.86
C ARG A 67 10.62 7.06 1.89
N CYS A 68 10.07 8.20 1.48
CA CYS A 68 9.58 9.22 2.38
C CYS A 68 8.49 8.66 3.30
N ILE A 69 7.47 7.99 2.73
CA ILE A 69 6.39 7.36 3.51
C ILE A 69 6.96 6.38 4.56
N ARG A 70 7.90 5.52 4.16
CA ARG A 70 8.57 4.57 5.09
C ARG A 70 9.37 5.28 6.17
N THR A 71 10.09 6.34 5.81
CA THR A 71 10.97 7.07 6.72
C THR A 71 10.15 7.86 7.74
N VAL A 72 9.05 8.50 7.32
CA VAL A 72 8.08 9.16 8.22
C VAL A 72 7.54 8.16 9.24
N CYS A 73 7.08 7.00 8.80
CA CYS A 73 6.54 5.98 9.71
C CYS A 73 7.62 5.44 10.65
N SER A 74 8.85 5.27 10.17
CA SER A 74 9.98 4.85 11.00
C SER A 74 10.35 5.90 12.06
N ALA A 75 10.21 7.18 11.74
CA ALA A 75 10.52 8.27 12.65
C ALA A 75 9.42 8.53 13.70
N LEU A 76 8.14 8.43 13.31
CA LEU A 76 7.02 8.99 14.09
C LEU A 76 6.01 7.96 14.61
N VAL A 77 6.18 6.67 14.30
CA VAL A 77 5.31 5.60 14.81
C VAL A 77 6.03 4.80 15.91
N SER A 78 5.32 4.49 17.00
CA SER A 78 5.84 3.63 18.06
C SER A 78 6.23 2.25 17.51
N GLY A 79 7.40 1.74 17.91
CA GLY A 79 7.95 0.51 17.34
C GLY A 79 8.59 0.68 15.93
N GLY A 80 8.74 1.92 15.47
CA GLY A 80 9.61 2.28 14.34
C GLY A 80 11.10 2.23 14.73
N ASN A 81 11.85 3.30 14.48
CA ASN A 81 13.25 3.41 14.87
C ASN A 81 13.35 3.97 16.30
N ALA A 82 13.59 3.09 17.28
CA ALA A 82 13.64 3.46 18.69
C ALA A 82 14.81 4.40 19.06
N SER A 83 15.91 4.40 18.30
CA SER A 83 17.09 5.21 18.61
C SER A 83 17.08 6.59 17.97
N SER A 84 16.38 6.73 16.84
CA SER A 84 16.45 7.94 16.00
C SER A 84 15.08 8.56 15.71
N GLY A 85 13.98 7.90 16.07
CA GLY A 85 12.63 8.43 15.97
C GLY A 85 12.21 9.19 17.24
N CYS A 86 11.08 9.90 17.14
CA CYS A 86 10.46 10.65 18.24
C CYS A 86 8.93 10.46 18.28
N PRO A 87 8.42 9.21 18.30
CA PRO A 87 6.98 8.95 18.18
C PRO A 87 6.15 9.53 19.33
N GLU A 88 6.65 9.50 20.56
CA GLU A 88 5.89 9.99 21.73
C GLU A 88 5.85 11.53 21.77
N ASP A 89 6.93 12.20 21.38
CA ASP A 89 6.96 13.66 21.25
C ASP A 89 5.98 14.14 20.18
N PHE A 90 5.96 13.46 19.02
CA PHE A 90 5.04 13.80 17.95
C PHE A 90 3.58 13.53 18.32
N LYS A 91 3.28 12.43 19.01
CA LYS A 91 1.93 12.19 19.55
C LYS A 91 1.50 13.27 20.54
N THR A 92 2.38 13.68 21.44
CA THR A 92 2.11 14.75 22.41
C THR A 92 1.83 16.06 21.69
N TYR A 93 2.62 16.37 20.67
CA TYR A 93 2.41 17.51 19.79
C TYR A 93 1.03 17.47 19.10
N LEU A 94 0.66 16.34 18.49
CA LEU A 94 -0.66 16.19 17.86
C LEU A 94 -1.80 16.30 18.86
N PHE A 95 -1.64 15.74 20.07
CA PHE A 95 -2.62 15.85 21.14
C PHE A 95 -2.84 17.31 21.54
N SER A 96 -1.79 18.13 21.61
CA SER A 96 -1.91 19.57 21.85
C SER A 96 -2.69 20.32 20.77
N LYS A 97 -2.80 19.75 19.56
CA LYS A 97 -3.63 20.24 18.44
C LYS A 97 -5.00 19.57 18.35
N GLY A 98 -5.38 18.72 19.32
CA GLY A 98 -6.63 17.96 19.28
C GLY A 98 -6.67 16.88 18.20
N LYS A 99 -5.51 16.43 17.70
CA LYS A 99 -5.39 15.40 16.66
C LYS A 99 -4.80 14.11 17.22
N THR A 100 -5.07 13.00 16.53
CA THR A 100 -4.44 11.71 16.81
C THR A 100 -3.51 11.30 15.66
N CYS A 101 -2.43 10.58 15.98
CA CYS A 101 -1.53 10.06 14.97
C CYS A 101 -2.26 8.99 14.14
N ARG A 102 -2.29 9.19 12.82
CA ARG A 102 -2.93 8.27 11.85
C ARG A 102 -1.93 7.35 11.15
N LEU A 103 -0.64 7.58 11.36
CA LEU A 103 0.44 6.77 10.80
C LEU A 103 0.47 5.39 11.44
N LYS A 104 0.72 4.37 10.63
CA LYS A 104 0.78 2.96 11.06
C LYS A 104 2.17 2.37 10.81
N ARG A 105 2.52 1.37 11.60
CA ARG A 105 3.78 0.66 11.46
C ARG A 105 3.79 -0.16 10.17
N PHE A 106 4.92 -0.17 9.47
CA PHE A 106 5.15 -1.10 8.36
C PHE A 106 5.30 -2.52 8.92
N GLU A 107 4.28 -3.35 8.71
CA GLU A 107 4.28 -4.77 9.05
C GLU A 107 4.17 -5.58 7.76
N HIS A 108 5.00 -6.61 7.61
CA HIS A 108 5.09 -7.39 6.37
C HIS A 108 3.78 -8.12 5.99
N THR A 109 2.87 -8.33 6.93
CA THR A 109 1.55 -8.95 6.72
C THR A 109 0.48 -7.96 6.26
N ARG A 110 0.79 -6.65 6.18
CA ARG A 110 -0.14 -5.60 5.76
C ARG A 110 0.17 -5.16 4.34
N PHE A 111 -0.30 -5.93 3.36
CA PHE A 111 -0.03 -5.67 1.93
C PHE A 111 -0.47 -4.29 1.42
N ASN A 112 -1.44 -3.64 2.07
CA ASN A 112 -1.92 -2.30 1.70
C ASN A 112 -1.26 -1.16 2.50
N ILE A 113 -0.30 -1.44 3.38
CA ILE A 113 0.21 -0.47 4.38
C ILE A 113 0.86 0.76 3.75
N ILE A 114 1.51 0.60 2.59
CA ILE A 114 2.12 1.72 1.86
C ILE A 114 1.06 2.75 1.44
N PHE A 115 -0.09 2.27 0.95
CA PHE A 115 -1.21 3.10 0.51
C PHE A 115 -1.92 3.76 1.69
N GLU A 116 -2.15 3.01 2.78
CA GLU A 116 -2.74 3.57 4.01
C GLU A 116 -1.86 4.68 4.60
N ASN A 117 -0.54 4.42 4.68
CA ASN A 117 0.40 5.39 5.21
C ASN A 117 0.62 6.57 4.27
N ALA A 118 0.52 6.42 2.95
CA ALA A 118 0.53 7.56 2.03
C ALA A 118 -0.57 8.57 2.38
N GLY A 119 -1.81 8.09 2.57
CA GLY A 119 -2.91 8.95 3.01
C GLY A 119 -2.66 9.60 4.37
N ALA A 120 -2.14 8.84 5.35
CA ALA A 120 -1.81 9.39 6.66
C ALA A 120 -0.67 10.43 6.60
N VAL A 121 0.31 10.27 5.73
CA VAL A 121 1.39 11.24 5.49
C VAL A 121 0.82 12.52 4.88
N VAL A 122 -0.06 12.42 3.89
CA VAL A 122 -0.76 13.60 3.32
C VAL A 122 -1.52 14.35 4.40
N TYR A 123 -2.32 13.63 5.19
CA TYR A 123 -3.11 14.21 6.28
C TYR A 123 -2.25 14.94 7.34
N HIS A 124 -1.07 14.40 7.67
CA HIS A 124 -0.18 14.94 8.70
C HIS A 124 0.96 15.82 8.16
N ARG A 125 1.10 16.04 6.84
CA ARG A 125 2.29 16.70 6.25
C ARG A 125 2.65 18.01 6.94
N ASN A 126 1.70 18.93 7.04
CA ASN A 126 1.93 20.25 7.62
C ASN A 126 2.25 20.16 9.12
N ASP A 127 1.59 19.24 9.82
CA ASP A 127 1.86 19.01 11.24
C ASP A 127 3.27 18.47 11.48
N ILE A 128 3.75 17.55 10.62
CA ILE A 128 5.10 16.98 10.67
C ILE A 128 6.14 18.05 10.36
N ILE A 129 5.96 18.82 9.27
CA ILE A 129 6.88 19.88 8.89
C ILE A 129 6.99 20.92 10.01
N GLU A 130 5.87 21.38 10.55
CA GLU A 130 5.86 22.36 11.65
C GLU A 130 6.53 21.79 12.91
N PHE A 131 6.24 20.54 13.27
CA PHE A 131 6.85 19.87 14.43
C PHE A 131 8.37 19.80 14.30
N LEU A 132 8.89 19.36 13.15
CA LEU A 132 10.32 19.20 12.93
C LEU A 132 11.03 20.55 12.74
N SER A 133 10.37 21.55 12.15
CA SER A 133 10.96 22.88 11.92
C SER A 133 11.13 23.71 13.20
N LYS A 134 10.32 23.44 14.23
CA LYS A 134 10.44 24.10 15.54
C LYS A 134 11.70 23.67 16.31
N SER A 135 12.26 22.51 15.98
CA SER A 135 13.55 22.09 16.50
C SER A 135 14.66 22.76 15.69
N SER A 136 15.64 23.38 16.33
CA SER A 136 16.79 23.95 15.62
C SER A 136 17.40 22.93 14.66
N SER A 137 17.66 23.27 13.40
CA SER A 137 18.11 22.31 12.38
C SER A 137 19.41 21.57 12.75
N SER A 138 20.20 22.13 13.68
CA SER A 138 21.39 21.52 14.27
C SER A 138 21.09 20.38 15.27
N SER A 139 19.90 20.35 15.88
CA SER A 139 19.49 19.32 16.85
C SER A 139 18.79 18.12 16.20
N LEU A 140 18.36 18.22 14.94
CA LEU A 140 17.75 17.09 14.23
C LEU A 140 18.81 16.04 13.85
N ASN A 141 18.53 14.79 14.20
CA ASN A 141 19.32 13.66 13.71
C ASN A 141 19.06 13.41 12.22
N MET A 142 19.86 12.52 11.60
CA MET A 142 19.80 12.24 10.16
C MET A 142 18.44 11.71 9.69
N LEU A 143 17.75 10.92 10.51
CA LEU A 143 16.43 10.39 10.17
C LEU A 143 15.39 11.52 10.05
N LEU A 144 15.36 12.41 11.05
CA LEU A 144 14.41 13.54 11.06
C LEU A 144 14.73 14.57 9.98
N LYS A 145 16.02 14.80 9.69
CA LYS A 145 16.46 15.63 8.55
C LYS A 145 15.97 15.06 7.22
N SER A 146 16.10 13.75 7.02
CA SER A 146 15.57 13.07 5.83
C SER A 146 14.06 13.28 5.68
N VAL A 147 13.30 13.12 6.77
CA VAL A 147 11.84 13.31 6.74
C VAL A 147 11.48 14.74 6.36
N LEU A 148 12.11 15.73 7.01
CA LEU A 148 11.82 17.13 6.75
C LEU A 148 12.15 17.51 5.30
N SER A 149 13.31 17.12 4.80
CA SER A 149 13.71 17.43 3.41
C SER A 149 12.83 16.76 2.37
N ASP A 150 12.45 15.50 2.55
CA ASP A 150 11.57 14.82 1.59
C ASP A 150 10.14 15.40 1.63
N LEU A 151 9.60 15.78 2.79
CA LEU A 151 8.24 16.35 2.89
C LEU A 151 8.12 17.79 2.38
N GLN A 152 9.22 18.55 2.40
CA GLN A 152 9.29 19.91 1.87
C GLN A 152 9.42 19.93 0.34
N ASP A 153 9.85 18.83 -0.28
CA ASP A 153 9.91 18.69 -1.73
C ASP A 153 8.48 18.48 -2.29
N GLN A 154 8.07 19.39 -3.19
CA GLN A 154 6.72 19.40 -3.72
C GLN A 154 6.47 18.25 -4.71
N THR A 155 7.49 17.85 -5.47
CA THR A 155 7.41 16.72 -6.40
C THR A 155 7.17 15.43 -5.62
N ILE A 156 7.98 15.18 -4.58
CA ILE A 156 7.82 14.01 -3.70
C ILE A 156 6.43 14.03 -3.06
N PHE A 157 5.96 15.19 -2.60
CA PHE A 157 4.63 15.28 -2.00
C PHE A 157 3.52 14.92 -3.00
N GLN A 158 3.61 15.36 -4.25
CA GLN A 158 2.62 15.04 -5.27
C GLN A 158 2.62 13.57 -5.66
N GLU A 159 3.79 12.94 -5.72
CA GLU A 159 3.88 11.49 -5.89
C GLU A 159 3.24 10.72 -4.72
N ILE A 160 3.50 11.15 -3.47
CA ILE A 160 2.84 10.57 -2.28
C ILE A 160 1.32 10.75 -2.38
N LEU A 161 0.87 11.91 -2.85
CA LEU A 161 -0.54 12.20 -3.06
C LEU A 161 -1.16 11.27 -4.09
N SER A 162 -0.49 11.00 -5.22
CA SER A 162 -0.90 10.00 -6.21
C SER A 162 -1.02 8.59 -5.60
N VAL A 163 -0.07 8.19 -4.74
CA VAL A 163 -0.14 6.90 -4.03
C VAL A 163 -1.33 6.87 -3.07
N ALA A 164 -1.58 7.96 -2.35
CA ALA A 164 -2.71 8.08 -1.44
C ALA A 164 -4.05 7.98 -2.19
N THR A 165 -4.16 8.59 -3.37
CA THR A 165 -5.33 8.53 -4.25
C THR A 165 -5.62 7.10 -4.71
N ILE A 166 -4.61 6.39 -5.22
CA ILE A 166 -4.72 4.95 -5.52
C ILE A 166 -5.14 4.17 -4.27
N GLY A 167 -4.61 4.54 -3.11
CA GLY A 167 -4.96 3.95 -1.84
C GLY A 167 -6.45 4.06 -1.49
N LYS A 168 -7.02 5.25 -1.66
CA LYS A 168 -8.41 5.56 -1.31
C LYS A 168 -9.42 5.03 -2.33
N ILE A 169 -9.08 5.07 -3.63
CA ILE A 169 -10.01 4.69 -4.71
C ILE A 169 -9.89 3.21 -5.09
N ILE A 170 -8.69 2.62 -4.99
CA ILE A 170 -8.44 1.26 -5.50
C ILE A 170 -8.19 0.29 -4.35
N THR A 171 -7.07 0.43 -3.64
CA THR A 171 -6.57 -0.67 -2.80
C THR A 171 -7.37 -0.85 -1.50
N THR A 172 -7.88 0.23 -0.91
CA THR A 172 -8.74 0.15 0.29
C THR A 172 -10.12 -0.43 -0.04
N PRO A 173 -10.83 0.02 -1.09
CA PRO A 173 -12.03 -0.66 -1.57
C PRO A 173 -11.79 -2.12 -1.95
N PHE A 174 -10.71 -2.42 -2.68
CA PHE A 174 -10.35 -3.78 -3.05
C PHE A 174 -10.15 -4.68 -1.84
N LEU A 175 -9.43 -4.20 -0.81
CA LEU A 175 -9.22 -4.98 0.40
C LEU A 175 -10.54 -5.30 1.10
N ARG A 176 -11.45 -4.32 1.21
CA ARG A 176 -12.79 -4.56 1.78
C ARG A 176 -13.63 -5.50 0.92
N LEU A 177 -13.48 -5.46 -0.41
CA LEU A 177 -14.15 -6.39 -1.31
C LEU A 177 -13.74 -7.84 -1.03
N ILE A 178 -12.43 -8.11 -0.99
CA ILE A 178 -11.93 -9.46 -0.76
C ILE A 178 -12.18 -9.95 0.67
N ASP A 179 -12.21 -9.04 1.66
CA ASP A 179 -12.54 -9.36 3.05
C ASP A 179 -14.07 -9.52 3.27
N SER A 180 -14.91 -9.03 2.34
CA SER A 180 -16.36 -9.04 2.50
C SER A 180 -16.92 -10.45 2.54
N LYS A 181 -17.77 -10.74 3.53
CA LYS A 181 -18.48 -12.01 3.64
C LYS A 181 -19.85 -12.00 2.95
N THR A 182 -20.26 -10.85 2.41
CA THR A 182 -21.61 -10.65 1.85
C THR A 182 -21.59 -10.26 0.39
N VAL A 183 -20.54 -9.58 -0.09
CA VAL A 183 -20.44 -9.09 -1.47
C VAL A 183 -19.83 -10.13 -2.39
N ALA A 184 -18.63 -10.61 -2.05
CA ALA A 184 -17.95 -11.67 -2.79
C ALA A 184 -17.84 -12.90 -1.89
N THR A 185 -18.79 -13.82 -1.98
CA THR A 185 -18.81 -15.02 -1.13
C THR A 185 -17.89 -16.10 -1.67
N HIS A 186 -17.74 -16.15 -2.98
CA HIS A 186 -16.96 -17.11 -3.74
C HIS A 186 -15.85 -16.40 -4.52
N ILE A 187 -14.79 -17.12 -4.89
CA ILE A 187 -13.64 -16.55 -5.61
C ILE A 187 -14.03 -15.99 -6.99
N LEU A 188 -14.95 -16.67 -7.69
CA LEU A 188 -15.46 -16.26 -8.99
C LEU A 188 -16.32 -14.99 -8.95
N ASP A 189 -16.92 -14.66 -7.80
CA ASP A 189 -17.72 -13.43 -7.63
C ASP A 189 -16.86 -12.17 -7.84
N LEU A 190 -15.53 -12.30 -7.76
CA LEU A 190 -14.58 -11.22 -7.96
C LEU A 190 -14.26 -10.95 -9.45
N ASN A 191 -14.62 -11.84 -10.38
CA ASN A 191 -14.22 -11.71 -11.79
C ASN A 191 -14.71 -10.40 -12.43
N GLN A 192 -15.97 -10.03 -12.19
CA GLN A 192 -16.52 -8.76 -12.70
C GLN A 192 -15.80 -7.55 -12.11
N HIS A 193 -15.43 -7.62 -10.83
CA HIS A 193 -14.66 -6.57 -10.16
C HIS A 193 -13.24 -6.46 -10.73
N PHE A 194 -12.60 -7.58 -11.10
CA PHE A 194 -11.30 -7.57 -11.76
C PHE A 194 -11.35 -6.97 -13.16
N LEU A 195 -12.41 -7.28 -13.91
CA LEU A 195 -12.64 -6.67 -15.21
C LEU A 195 -12.83 -5.16 -15.08
N GLN A 196 -13.67 -4.71 -14.14
CA GLN A 196 -13.87 -3.29 -13.86
C GLN A 196 -12.56 -2.59 -13.49
N LEU A 197 -11.79 -3.18 -12.58
CA LEU A 197 -10.46 -2.69 -12.20
C LEU A 197 -9.53 -2.56 -13.41
N GLN A 198 -9.47 -3.58 -14.27
CA GLN A 198 -8.63 -3.57 -15.46
C GLN A 198 -9.04 -2.46 -16.45
N ILE A 199 -10.33 -2.31 -16.71
CA ILE A 199 -10.88 -1.29 -17.60
C ILE A 199 -10.51 0.11 -17.09
N ASN A 200 -10.77 0.39 -15.81
CA ASN A 200 -10.48 1.69 -15.21
C ASN A 200 -8.99 1.99 -15.21
N LEU A 201 -8.12 1.04 -14.86
CA LEU A 201 -6.67 1.24 -14.91
C LEU A 201 -6.18 1.56 -16.33
N LYS A 202 -6.75 0.92 -17.35
CA LYS A 202 -6.45 1.21 -18.75
C LYS A 202 -6.93 2.60 -19.16
N GLN A 203 -8.07 3.06 -18.67
CA GLN A 203 -8.52 4.43 -18.89
C GLN A 203 -7.60 5.43 -18.19
N TRP A 204 -7.30 5.22 -16.91
CA TRP A 204 -6.46 6.09 -16.10
C TRP A 204 -5.00 6.14 -16.55
N SER A 205 -4.50 5.11 -17.23
CA SER A 205 -3.19 5.15 -17.91
C SER A 205 -3.09 6.14 -19.06
N LYS A 206 -4.23 6.65 -19.55
CA LYS A 206 -4.29 7.68 -20.58
C LYS A 206 -4.67 9.02 -19.97
N ASP A 207 -5.67 9.00 -19.10
CA ASP A 207 -6.19 10.17 -18.42
C ASP A 207 -6.65 9.81 -17.00
N PRO A 208 -5.86 10.17 -15.96
CA PRO A 208 -6.19 9.89 -14.57
C PRO A 208 -7.12 10.94 -13.94
N SER A 209 -7.70 11.87 -14.71
CA SER A 209 -8.54 12.95 -14.17
C SER A 209 -9.69 12.43 -13.30
N ASP A 210 -10.39 11.38 -13.75
CA ASP A 210 -11.48 10.75 -12.99
C ASP A 210 -11.00 10.05 -11.70
N LEU A 211 -9.76 9.55 -11.69
CA LEU A 211 -9.13 8.97 -10.50
C LEU A 211 -8.78 10.07 -9.49
N ILE A 212 -8.24 11.18 -9.98
CA ILE A 212 -7.79 12.32 -9.19
C ILE A 212 -8.98 13.14 -8.65
N SER A 213 -10.11 13.21 -9.36
CA SER A 213 -11.29 13.92 -8.85
C SER A 213 -11.80 13.35 -7.53
N GLY A 214 -11.57 12.06 -7.28
CA GLY A 214 -12.08 11.35 -6.10
C GLY A 214 -13.56 11.03 -6.16
N GLU A 215 -14.23 11.37 -7.27
CA GLU A 215 -15.64 11.09 -7.48
C GLU A 215 -15.89 9.67 -7.98
N THR A 216 -14.86 9.03 -8.56
CA THR A 216 -14.99 7.67 -9.08
C THR A 216 -15.23 6.65 -7.97
N VAL A 217 -16.29 5.88 -8.12
CA VAL A 217 -16.58 4.71 -7.29
C VAL A 217 -16.24 3.46 -8.09
N LEU A 218 -15.07 2.87 -7.82
CA LEU A 218 -14.60 1.70 -8.56
C LEU A 218 -15.46 0.45 -8.32
N PHE A 219 -15.89 0.23 -7.07
CA PHE A 219 -16.74 -0.88 -6.66
C PHE A 219 -17.95 -0.31 -5.90
N PRO A 220 -19.13 -0.20 -6.55
CA PRO A 220 -20.33 0.38 -5.94
C PRO A 220 -20.75 -0.28 -4.61
N GLU A 221 -20.48 -1.56 -4.45
CA GLU A 221 -20.81 -2.38 -3.28
C GLU A 221 -19.90 -2.09 -2.07
N VAL A 222 -18.69 -1.57 -2.32
CA VAL A 222 -17.70 -1.21 -1.30
C VAL A 222 -17.12 0.18 -1.57
N PRO A 223 -17.95 1.25 -1.54
CA PRO A 223 -17.56 2.58 -1.96
C PRO A 223 -16.47 3.17 -1.06
N PRO A 224 -15.56 4.02 -1.57
CA PRO A 224 -14.51 4.65 -0.77
C PRO A 224 -15.00 5.24 0.56
N CYS A 225 -14.24 5.05 1.63
CA CYS A 225 -14.57 5.63 2.93
C CYS A 225 -14.22 7.12 2.92
N LYS A 226 -15.23 7.99 3.02
CA LYS A 226 -15.08 9.45 3.10
C LYS A 226 -14.79 9.88 4.55
N ASP A 227 -13.56 9.63 4.99
CA ASP A 227 -13.03 10.02 6.30
C ASP A 227 -12.18 11.31 6.20
N ASP A 228 -11.68 11.78 7.34
CA ASP A 228 -10.81 12.96 7.43
C ASP A 228 -9.54 12.86 6.56
N ILE A 229 -9.01 11.64 6.37
CA ILE A 229 -7.88 11.37 5.49
C ILE A 229 -8.31 11.47 4.02
N PHE A 230 -9.48 10.97 3.64
CA PHE A 230 -10.04 11.12 2.29
C PHE A 230 -10.17 12.60 1.96
N ASP A 231 -10.80 13.38 2.84
CA ASP A 231 -10.97 14.82 2.64
C ASP A 231 -9.62 15.53 2.49
N ALA A 232 -8.63 15.18 3.31
CA ALA A 232 -7.28 15.73 3.18
C ALA A 232 -6.63 15.37 1.84
N VAL A 233 -6.71 14.13 1.37
CA VAL A 233 -6.15 13.73 0.06
C VAL A 233 -6.76 14.57 -1.07
N PHE A 234 -8.09 14.59 -1.19
CA PHE A 234 -8.73 15.23 -2.34
C PHE A 234 -8.75 16.77 -2.26
N SER A 235 -8.71 17.35 -1.06
CA SER A 235 -8.50 18.80 -0.90
C SER A 235 -7.15 19.28 -1.41
N ASN A 236 -6.11 18.44 -1.33
CA ASN A 236 -4.75 18.79 -1.80
C ASN A 236 -4.59 18.66 -3.33
N HIS A 237 -5.58 18.11 -4.05
CA HIS A 237 -5.59 18.09 -5.51
C HIS A 237 -5.90 19.46 -6.13
N MET A 238 -6.39 20.43 -5.34
CA MET A 238 -6.71 21.78 -5.82
C MET A 238 -5.49 22.73 -5.85
N LEU A 239 -4.28 22.20 -5.69
CA LEU A 239 -3.04 22.99 -5.72
C LEU A 239 -2.64 23.34 -7.17
N PRO A 240 -2.11 24.56 -7.44
CA PRO A 240 -1.99 25.10 -8.80
C PRO A 240 -1.00 24.41 -9.76
N ASP A 241 -0.26 23.38 -9.35
CA ASP A 241 0.74 22.67 -10.18
C ASP A 241 0.55 21.16 -10.13
N THR A 242 -0.58 20.60 -10.61
CA THR A 242 -0.87 19.15 -10.49
C THR A 242 -0.27 18.26 -11.59
N ASP A 243 0.63 18.76 -12.44
CA ASP A 243 1.17 17.97 -13.56
C ASP A 243 1.88 16.70 -13.06
N VAL A 244 2.71 16.83 -12.02
CA VAL A 244 3.39 15.69 -11.39
C VAL A 244 2.39 14.66 -10.84
N LEU A 245 1.31 15.13 -10.21
CA LEU A 245 0.23 14.27 -9.70
C LEU A 245 -0.43 13.50 -10.84
N SER A 246 -0.78 14.18 -11.94
CA SER A 246 -1.41 13.56 -13.11
C SER A 246 -0.47 12.57 -13.81
N GLU A 247 0.75 12.98 -14.12
CA GLU A 247 1.74 12.13 -14.80
C GLU A 247 2.10 10.89 -13.98
N SER A 248 2.37 11.07 -12.69
CA SER A 248 2.68 9.93 -11.80
C SER A 248 1.47 9.00 -11.62
N ALA A 249 0.25 9.53 -11.49
CA ALA A 249 -0.97 8.71 -11.42
C ALA A 249 -1.21 7.91 -12.71
N SER A 250 -0.97 8.52 -13.87
CA SER A 250 -1.08 7.87 -15.18
C SER A 250 -0.05 6.75 -15.34
N LEU A 251 1.22 7.00 -15.01
CA LEU A 251 2.26 5.99 -15.10
C LEU A 251 2.03 4.84 -14.11
N MET A 252 1.64 5.13 -12.88
CA MET A 252 1.25 4.10 -11.91
C MET A 252 0.07 3.28 -12.41
N SER A 253 -0.96 3.91 -12.99
CA SER A 253 -2.11 3.21 -13.57
C SER A 253 -1.68 2.29 -14.71
N THR A 254 -0.70 2.69 -15.52
CA THR A 254 -0.09 1.84 -16.56
C THR A 254 0.55 0.59 -15.96
N HIS A 255 1.42 0.76 -14.96
CA HIS A 255 2.09 -0.38 -14.30
C HIS A 255 1.09 -1.30 -13.58
N LEU A 256 0.09 -0.73 -12.92
CA LEU A 256 -0.99 -1.48 -12.28
C LEU A 256 -1.83 -2.25 -13.31
N TYR A 257 -2.18 -1.64 -14.44
CA TYR A 257 -2.91 -2.31 -15.53
C TYR A 257 -2.14 -3.54 -16.02
N LEU A 258 -0.82 -3.40 -16.27
CA LEU A 258 0.02 -4.52 -16.71
C LEU A 258 0.10 -5.62 -15.65
N THR A 259 0.22 -5.25 -14.38
CA THR A 259 0.27 -6.21 -13.26
C THR A 259 -1.05 -6.95 -13.08
N VAL A 260 -2.18 -6.24 -13.06
CA VAL A 260 -3.52 -6.82 -12.96
C VAL A 260 -3.80 -7.74 -14.13
N SER A 261 -3.53 -7.30 -15.36
CA SER A 261 -3.77 -8.09 -16.57
C SER A 261 -2.95 -9.39 -16.59
N ARG A 262 -1.72 -9.34 -16.07
CA ARG A 262 -0.84 -10.52 -15.98
C ARG A 262 -1.28 -11.48 -14.87
N LEU A 263 -1.52 -10.97 -13.67
CA LEU A 263 -1.79 -11.81 -12.49
C LEU A 263 -3.20 -12.38 -12.48
N LEU A 264 -4.17 -11.67 -13.07
CA LEU A 264 -5.57 -12.09 -13.11
C LEU A 264 -5.98 -12.66 -14.48
N LYS A 265 -5.01 -12.97 -15.36
CA LYS A 265 -5.25 -13.46 -16.72
C LYS A 265 -6.30 -14.58 -16.76
N ASN A 266 -6.24 -15.52 -15.81
CA ASN A 266 -7.15 -16.66 -15.76
C ASN A 266 -8.57 -16.30 -15.29
N GLN A 267 -8.74 -15.22 -14.52
CA GLN A 267 -10.02 -14.77 -13.95
C GLN A 267 -10.69 -13.67 -14.78
N LEU A 268 -9.95 -13.08 -15.73
CA LEU A 268 -10.49 -12.16 -16.73
C LEU A 268 -11.26 -12.92 -17.81
N PRO A 269 -12.15 -12.28 -18.60
CA PRO A 269 -13.07 -12.96 -19.52
C PRO A 269 -12.42 -13.93 -20.54
N GLU A 270 -11.18 -13.65 -20.96
CA GLU A 270 -10.42 -14.51 -21.89
C GLU A 270 -9.69 -15.67 -21.19
N GLY A 271 -9.76 -15.75 -19.87
CA GLY A 271 -9.10 -16.74 -19.03
C GLY A 271 -9.93 -18.00 -18.79
N CYS A 272 -9.26 -19.06 -18.33
CA CYS A 272 -9.88 -20.37 -18.06
C CYS A 272 -10.94 -20.37 -16.94
N HIS A 273 -10.96 -19.34 -16.09
CA HIS A 273 -11.93 -19.13 -15.02
C HIS A 273 -12.73 -17.84 -15.21
N GLY A 274 -12.68 -17.21 -16.40
CA GLY A 274 -13.34 -15.93 -16.69
C GLY A 274 -14.86 -16.03 -16.84
N THR A 275 -15.37 -17.23 -17.09
CA THR A 275 -16.81 -17.51 -17.21
C THR A 275 -17.29 -18.29 -15.98
N ASP A 276 -18.44 -17.90 -15.45
CA ASP A 276 -19.07 -18.61 -14.34
C ASP A 276 -19.64 -19.93 -14.87
N ASN A 277 -19.00 -21.03 -14.51
CA ASN A 277 -19.39 -22.38 -14.88
C ASN A 277 -19.63 -23.16 -13.59
N GLU A 278 -20.78 -23.83 -13.48
CA GLU A 278 -21.16 -24.63 -12.31
C GLU A 278 -20.06 -25.61 -11.90
N THR A 279 -19.41 -26.28 -12.87
CA THR A 279 -18.31 -27.22 -12.59
C THR A 279 -17.13 -26.53 -11.90
N ILE A 280 -16.68 -25.38 -12.40
CA ILE A 280 -15.55 -24.63 -11.82
C ILE A 280 -15.94 -24.12 -10.43
N ARG A 281 -17.20 -23.72 -10.24
CA ARG A 281 -17.72 -23.23 -8.96
C ARG A 281 -17.76 -24.34 -7.91
N GLU A 282 -18.09 -25.56 -8.30
CA GLU A 282 -18.01 -26.73 -7.42
C GLU A 282 -16.55 -27.07 -7.07
N GLU A 283 -15.66 -27.09 -8.07
CA GLU A 283 -14.22 -27.38 -7.88
C GLU A 283 -13.51 -26.35 -6.99
N SER A 284 -13.95 -25.09 -7.02
CA SER A 284 -13.33 -23.98 -6.28
C SER A 284 -14.07 -23.58 -5.00
N LEU A 285 -15.08 -24.35 -4.57
CA LEU A 285 -15.92 -24.05 -3.42
C LEU A 285 -15.12 -23.82 -2.12
N THR A 286 -14.02 -24.56 -1.93
CA THR A 286 -13.19 -24.49 -0.73
C THR A 286 -12.00 -23.53 -0.86
N VAL A 287 -11.83 -22.90 -2.02
CA VAL A 287 -10.69 -22.02 -2.29
C VAL A 287 -10.88 -20.69 -1.54
N PRO A 288 -9.99 -20.33 -0.61
CA PRO A 288 -10.11 -19.07 0.09
C PRO A 288 -9.74 -17.91 -0.83
N LYS A 289 -10.48 -16.79 -0.73
CA LYS A 289 -10.16 -15.55 -1.46
C LYS A 289 -8.79 -14.97 -1.07
N HIS A 290 -8.34 -15.23 0.15
CA HIS A 290 -7.07 -14.77 0.68
C HIS A 290 -6.51 -15.69 1.77
N ASN A 291 -5.21 -15.60 2.05
CA ASN A 291 -4.48 -16.46 3.00
C ASN A 291 -4.18 -15.79 4.37
N ARG A 292 -4.80 -14.65 4.70
CA ARG A 292 -4.53 -13.84 5.92
C ARG A 292 -4.46 -14.63 7.23
N THR A 293 -5.35 -15.60 7.43
CA THR A 293 -5.35 -16.45 8.63
C THR A 293 -4.06 -17.26 8.73
N SER A 294 -3.62 -17.88 7.63
CA SER A 294 -2.37 -18.63 7.61
C SER A 294 -1.15 -17.73 7.85
N GLU A 295 -1.12 -16.53 7.25
CA GLU A 295 -0.01 -15.59 7.44
C GLU A 295 0.08 -15.07 8.88
N LYS A 296 -1.07 -14.78 9.50
CA LYS A 296 -1.12 -14.41 10.91
C LYS A 296 -0.58 -15.54 11.79
N ASN A 297 -1.02 -16.77 11.55
CA ASN A 297 -0.54 -17.93 12.30
C ASN A 297 0.98 -18.11 12.15
N PHE A 298 1.54 -17.93 10.95
CA PHE A 298 2.99 -17.96 10.74
C PHE A 298 3.72 -16.79 11.42
N ALA A 299 3.15 -15.59 11.43
CA ALA A 299 3.72 -14.45 12.12
C ALA A 299 3.75 -14.68 13.64
N ASP A 300 2.64 -15.15 14.22
CA ASP A 300 2.52 -15.50 15.63
C ASP A 300 3.50 -16.63 16.00
N PHE A 301 3.62 -17.64 15.13
CA PHE A 301 4.58 -18.73 15.31
C PHE A 301 6.02 -18.21 15.36
N LYS A 302 6.39 -17.36 14.40
CA LYS A 302 7.71 -16.74 14.34
C LYS A 302 7.99 -15.89 15.59
N GLN A 303 6.98 -15.14 16.05
CA GLN A 303 7.08 -14.33 17.26
C GLN A 303 7.28 -15.20 18.51
N ILE A 304 6.49 -16.27 18.66
CA ILE A 304 6.65 -17.22 19.78
C ILE A 304 8.04 -17.86 19.73
N ARG A 305 8.54 -18.28 18.57
CA ARG A 305 9.90 -18.83 18.44
C ARG A 305 10.99 -17.83 18.78
N HIS A 306 10.78 -16.53 18.51
CA HIS A 306 11.75 -15.50 18.83
C HIS A 306 11.80 -15.17 20.33
N PHE A 307 10.64 -15.04 20.98
CA PHE A 307 10.56 -14.66 22.40
C PHE A 307 10.59 -15.86 23.37
N LYS A 308 10.22 -17.05 22.89
CA LYS A 308 10.18 -18.30 23.65
C LYS A 308 10.82 -19.44 22.82
N PRO A 309 12.12 -19.39 22.55
CA PRO A 309 12.80 -20.36 21.67
C PRO A 309 12.71 -21.81 22.19
N ASN A 310 12.54 -21.98 23.50
CA ASN A 310 12.45 -23.29 24.18
C ASN A 310 11.01 -23.82 24.31
N SER A 311 10.00 -23.13 23.78
CA SER A 311 8.63 -23.66 23.77
C SER A 311 8.55 -24.92 22.90
N SER A 312 7.96 -26.00 23.44
CA SER A 312 7.72 -27.23 22.68
C SER A 312 6.71 -26.98 21.56
N ILE A 313 6.79 -27.77 20.49
CA ILE A 313 5.84 -27.71 19.37
C ILE A 313 4.42 -27.92 19.87
N GLU A 314 4.20 -28.86 20.79
CA GLU A 314 2.91 -29.12 21.43
C GLU A 314 2.33 -27.89 22.15
N HIS A 315 3.17 -27.11 22.85
CA HIS A 315 2.75 -25.88 23.51
C HIS A 315 2.38 -24.78 22.50
N ILE A 316 3.09 -24.73 21.39
CA ILE A 316 2.84 -23.78 20.31
C ILE A 316 1.54 -24.15 19.58
N GLU A 317 1.32 -25.42 19.25
CA GLU A 317 0.10 -25.95 18.63
C GLU A 317 -1.13 -25.72 19.51
N ALA A 318 -1.02 -25.94 20.83
CA ALA A 318 -2.09 -25.66 21.77
C ALA A 318 -2.50 -24.17 21.80
N THR A 319 -1.60 -23.26 21.42
CA THR A 319 -1.89 -21.82 21.33
C THR A 319 -2.67 -21.48 20.05
N PHE A 320 -2.55 -22.29 18.99
CA PHE A 320 -3.25 -22.09 17.72
C PHE A 320 -4.60 -22.80 17.62
N ASN A 321 -4.83 -23.86 18.41
CA ASN A 321 -6.08 -24.64 18.42
C ASN A 321 -7.21 -24.04 19.28
N VAL A 322 -7.03 -22.83 19.81
CA VAL A 322 -8.06 -22.08 20.54
C VAL A 322 -8.46 -20.88 19.70
N GLY A 323 -9.32 -21.09 18.70
CA GLY A 323 -9.79 -20.05 17.79
C GLY A 323 -11.01 -20.47 16.99
#